data_AF-A0AB35YSH5-F1
#
_entry.id   AF-A0AB35YSH5-F1
#
_cell.length_a   1.000
_cell.length_b   1.000
_cell.length_c   1.000
_cell.angle_alpha   90.00
_cell.angle_beta   90.00
_cell.angle_gamma   90.00
#
_symmetry.space_group_name_H-M   'P 1'
#
loop_
_entity.id
_entity.type
_entity.pdbx_description
1 polymer ?
#
loop_
_entity_poly.entity_id
_entity_poly.type
_entity_poly.pdbx_seq_one_letter_code
_entity_poly.pdbx_strand_id
1 'polypeptide(L)' 'MERTFNITWLILIGLTILSAVFANLDLANVALIILALSFLKFIGVAFFFMELKKANAFWKVLLVAFLGLLLVVVWAI' A
#
# COMPACT_ATOMS: atom_id res chain seq x y z
N MET A 1 -1.95 1.14 21.98
CA MET A 1 -1.77 0.54 20.64
C MET A 1 -3.09 0.38 19.89
N GLU A 2 -4.20 0.06 20.57
CA GLU A 2 -5.52 -0.15 19.96
C GLU A 2 -6.05 1.02 19.13
N ARG A 3 -5.88 2.26 19.60
CA ARG A 3 -6.32 3.46 18.84
C ARG A 3 -5.63 3.56 17.48
N THR A 4 -4.32 3.36 17.44
CA THR A 4 -3.54 3.42 16.19
C THR A 4 -3.95 2.29 15.25
N PHE A 5 -4.17 1.08 15.78
CA PHE A 5 -4.67 -0.06 15.02
C PHE A 5 -6.01 0.24 14.36
N ASN A 6 -7.00 0.72 15.13
CA ASN A 6 -8.33 1.05 14.63
C ASN A 6 -8.31 2.15 13.56
N ILE A 7 -7.47 3.18 13.76
CA ILE A 7 -7.30 4.27 12.78
C ILE A 7 -6.67 3.73 11.49
N THR A 8 -5.58 2.96 11.57
CA THR A 8 -4.95 2.40 10.38
C THR A 8 -5.90 1.46 9.63
N TRP A 9 -6.66 0.64 10.35
CA TRP A 9 -7.66 -0.24 9.75
C TRP A 9 -8.75 0.54 9.01
N LEU A 10 -9.27 1.61 9.63
CA LEU A 10 -10.27 2.48 9.01
C LEU A 10 -9.72 3.19 7.75
N ILE A 11 -8.46 3.64 7.79
CA ILE A 11 -7.76 4.21 6.61
C ILE A 11 -7.65 3.17 5.50
N LEU A 12 -7.26 1.93 5.81
CA LEU A 12 -7.12 0.85 4.81
C LEU A 12 -8.45 0.50 4.14
N ILE A 13 -9.56 0.53 4.90
CA ILE A 13 -10.90 0.37 4.33
C ILE A 13 -11.24 1.52 3.39
N GLY A 14 -10.99 2.75 3.82
CA GLY A 14 -11.20 3.94 2.98
C GLY A 14 -10.41 3.84 1.67
N LEU A 15 -9.14 3.44 1.72
CA LEU A 15 -8.30 3.23 0.53
C LEU A 15 -8.82 2.09 -0.37
N THR A 16 -9.45 1.07 0.22
CA THR A 16 -10.04 -0.06 -0.52
C THR A 16 -11.30 0.37 -1.26
N ILE A 17 -12.20 1.09 -0.58
CA ILE A 17 -13.40 1.67 -1.21
C ILE A 17 -12.98 2.63 -2.33
N LEU A 18 -11.98 3.49 -2.07
CA LEU A 18 -11.47 4.43 -3.07
C LEU A 18 -10.91 3.70 -4.30
N SER A 19 -10.19 2.59 -4.11
CA SER A 19 -9.69 1.76 -5.22
C SER A 19 -10.84 1.19 -6.05
N ALA A 20 -11.92 0.72 -5.40
CA ALA A 20 -13.10 0.19 -6.07
C ALA A 20 -13.86 1.28 -6.85
N VAL A 21 -13.97 2.49 -6.29
CA VAL A 21 -14.56 3.64 -6.99
C VAL A 21 -13.75 3.94 -8.27
N PHE A 22 -12.43 4.09 -8.16
CA PHE A 22 -11.59 4.35 -9.33
C PHE A 22 -11.67 3.24 -10.37
N ALA A 23 -11.74 1.97 -9.98
CA ALA A 23 -11.86 0.84 -10.90
C ALA A 23 -13.12 0.87 -11.78
N ASN A 24 -14.16 1.63 -11.38
CA ASN A 24 -15.39 1.79 -12.16
C ASN A 24 -15.43 3.11 -12.97
N LEU A 25 -14.38 3.94 -12.88
CA LEU A 25 -14.27 5.18 -13.66
C LEU A 25 -13.47 4.92 -14.93
N ASP A 26 -13.98 5.44 -16.06
CA ASP A 26 -13.31 5.37 -17.35
C ASP A 26 -12.24 6.47 -17.48
N LEU A 27 -11.17 6.33 -16.70
CA LEU A 27 -10.03 7.24 -16.67
C LEU A 27 -8.82 6.57 -17.33
N ALA A 28 -8.17 7.27 -18.27
CA ALA A 28 -7.00 6.77 -18.99
C ALA A 28 -5.87 6.26 -18.07
N ASN A 29 -5.74 6.83 -16.87
CA ASN A 29 -4.68 6.50 -15.90
C ASN A 29 -5.17 5.68 -14.70
N VAL A 30 -6.34 5.03 -14.79
CA VAL A 30 -6.95 4.32 -13.66
C VAL A 30 -6.03 3.25 -13.07
N ALA A 31 -5.28 2.53 -13.92
CA ALA A 31 -4.33 1.50 -13.49
C ALA A 31 -3.21 2.08 -12.61
N LEU A 32 -2.64 3.23 -12.99
CA LEU A 32 -1.60 3.91 -12.21
C LEU A 32 -2.13 4.40 -10.86
N ILE A 33 -3.37 4.89 -10.82
CA ILE A 33 -4.03 5.32 -9.58
C ILE A 33 -4.22 4.12 -8.64
N ILE A 34 -4.75 3.01 -9.14
CA ILE A 34 -4.96 1.79 -8.35
C ILE A 34 -3.63 1.23 -7.85
N LEU A 35 -2.58 1.25 -8.69
CA LEU A 35 -1.24 0.83 -8.30
C LEU A 35 -0.69 1.70 -7.15
N ALA A 36 -0.78 3.02 -7.26
CA ALA A 36 -0.37 3.95 -6.20
C ALA A 36 -1.14 3.71 -4.89
N LEU A 37 -2.45 3.49 -4.98
CA LEU A 37 -3.29 3.14 -3.82
C LEU A 37 -2.88 1.79 -3.20
N SER A 38 -2.50 0.80 -4.03
CA SER A 38 -1.98 -0.49 -3.57
C SER A 38 -0.69 -0.34 -2.76
N PHE A 39 0.24 0.48 -3.24
CA PHE A 39 1.51 0.76 -2.54
C PHE A 39 1.26 1.39 -1.18
N LEU A 40 0.37 2.39 -1.12
CA LEU A 40 0.03 3.06 0.13
C LEU A 40 -0.59 2.08 1.15
N LYS A 41 -1.49 1.20 0.69
CA LYS A 41 -2.07 0.13 1.52
C LYS A 41 -0.99 -0.83 2.03
N PHE A 42 -0.08 -1.27 1.16
CA PHE A 42 0.99 -2.19 1.53
C PHE A 42 1.89 -1.61 2.62
N ILE A 43 2.29 -0.34 2.49
CA ILE A 43 3.07 0.38 3.52
C ILE A 43 2.29 0.46 4.83
N GLY A 44 0.99 0.76 4.77
CA GLY A 44 0.12 0.78 5.95
C GLY A 44 0.09 -0.57 6.69
N VAL A 45 -0.09 -1.67 5.95
CA VAL A 45 -0.07 -3.02 6.51
C VAL A 45 1.30 -3.34 7.11
N ALA A 46 2.36 -3.10 6.36
CA ALA A 46 3.73 -3.34 6.75
C ALA A 46 4.12 -2.68 8.08
N PHE A 47 3.93 -1.36 8.20
CA PHE A 47 4.39 -0.63 9.38
C PHE A 47 3.49 -0.79 10.61
N PHE A 48 2.20 -1.09 10.44
CA PHE A 48 1.24 -1.11 11.55
C PHE A 48 0.73 -2.50 11.94
N PHE A 49 0.73 -3.47 11.01
CA PHE A 49 0.28 -4.85 11.28
C PHE A 49 1.43 -5.86 11.29
N MET A 50 2.51 -5.63 10.51
CA MET A 50 3.71 -6.48 10.53
C MET A 50 4.79 -5.96 11.51
N GLU A 51 4.43 -4.98 12.35
CA GLU A 51 5.30 -4.34 13.34
C GLU A 51 6.66 -3.84 12.81
N LEU A 52 6.76 -3.51 11.52
CA LEU A 52 8.03 -3.09 10.90
C LEU A 52 8.65 -1.84 11.53
N LYS A 53 7.87 -1.04 12.28
CA LYS A 53 8.40 0.07 13.08
C LYS A 53 9.47 -0.38 14.07
N LYS A 54 9.25 -1.52 14.75
CA LYS A 54 10.14 -2.11 15.75
C LYS A 54 11.20 -3.02 15.14
N ALA A 55 11.02 -3.43 13.89
CA ALA A 55 11.95 -4.31 13.20
C ALA A 55 13.29 -3.62 12.89
N ASN A 56 14.33 -4.45 12.80
CA ASN A 56 15.66 -4.02 12.37
C ASN A 56 15.61 -3.38 10.98
N ALA A 57 16.56 -2.48 10.71
CA ALA A 57 16.62 -1.72 9.46
C ALA A 57 16.60 -2.61 8.20
N PHE A 58 17.16 -3.82 8.29
CA PHE A 58 17.11 -4.84 7.23
C PHE A 58 15.70 -5.04 6.65
N TRP A 59 14.69 -5.20 7.51
CA TRP A 59 13.32 -5.44 7.04
C TRP A 59 12.68 -4.20 6.41
N LYS A 60 13.03 -3.01 6.89
CA LYS A 60 12.59 -1.74 6.31
C LYS A 60 13.19 -1.55 4.92
N VAL A 61 14.48 -1.89 4.74
CA VAL A 61 15.16 -1.88 3.44
C VAL A 61 14.54 -2.90 2.48
N LEU A 62 14.27 -4.12 2.96
CA LEU A 62 13.68 -5.17 2.14
C LEU A 62 12.28 -4.80 1.64
N LEU A 63 11.47 -4.11 2.45
CA LEU A 63 10.19 -3.56 2.02
C LEU A 63 10.34 -2.57 0.87
N VAL A 64 11.30 -1.64 0.98
CA VAL A 64 11.55 -0.65 -0.10
C VAL A 64 12.04 -1.35 -1.36
N ALA A 65 12.93 -2.34 -1.24
CA ALA A 65 13.39 -3.15 -2.35
C ALA A 65 12.24 -3.91 -3.03
N PHE A 66 11.33 -4.50 -2.25
CA PHE A 66 10.15 -5.19 -2.76
C PHE A 66 9.21 -4.25 -3.52
N LEU A 67 8.90 -3.07 -2.96
CA LEU A 67 8.08 -2.07 -3.65
C LEU A 67 8.74 -1.58 -4.95
N GLY A 68 10.05 -1.37 -4.95
CA GLY A 68 10.81 -1.03 -6.15
C GLY A 68 10.74 -2.13 -7.22
N LEU A 69 10.94 -3.38 -6.82
CA LEU A 69 10.81 -4.53 -7.72
C LEU A 69 9.40 -4.62 -8.30
N LEU A 70 8.37 -4.39 -7.48
CA LEU A 70 6.98 -4.41 -7.94
C LEU A 70 6.73 -3.33 -9.00
N LEU A 71 7.27 -2.11 -8.83
CA LEU A 71 7.19 -1.07 -9.87
C LEU A 71 7.87 -1.52 -11.16
N VAL A 72 9.09 -2.06 -11.07
CA VAL A 72 9.85 -2.53 -12.24
C VAL A 72 9.07 -3.61 -12.99
N VAL A 73 8.51 -4.58 -12.27
CA VAL A 73 7.72 -5.66 -12.88
C VAL A 73 6.47 -5.12 -13.55
N VAL A 74 5.73 -4.22 -12.90
CA VAL A 74 4.52 -3.62 -13.49
C VAL A 74 4.85 -2.78 -14.72
N TRP A 75 5.99 -2.10 -14.74
CA TRP A 75 6.39 -1.30 -15.91
C TRP A 75 6.91 -2.13 -17.08
N ALA A 76 7.38 -3.36 -16.81
CA ALA A 76 7.89 -4.27 -17.83
C ALA A 76 6.78 -5.03 -18.59
N ILE A 77 5.54 -4.95 -18.11
CA ILE A 77 4.33 -5.54 -18.74
C ILE A 77 3.68 -4.49 -19.64
#